data_AF-A0A8T6ZVA1-F1
#
_entry.id   AF-A0A8T6ZVA1-F1
#
_cell.length_a   1.000
_cell.length_b   1.000
_cell.length_c   1.000
_cell.angle_alpha   90.00
_cell.angle_beta   90.00
_cell.angle_gamma   90.00
#
_symmetry.space_group_name_H-M   'P 1'
#
loop_
_entity.id
_entity.type
_entity.pdbx_description
1 polymer ?
#
loop_
_entity_poly.entity_id
_entity_poly.type
_entity_poly.pdbx_seq_one_letter_code
_entity_poly.pdbx_strand_id
1 'polypeptide(L)'
;MTDMAGQSLDLVSGELTTTLDSARAQLESYIDGQAGAESLMRCAELLHLASGALKIVEAHGAALLAEEMQETCKFLRGIKDERILDNGVETLTRAMVQLSAYIDRLLSGGRDVALVLLPLINDLRELTSRPILSEGTLVLLSAGPQGRFVATPTPGAVAETREELDQQRLAALRPLFQAALLGWIRGDRAEAQLAQLIDISKQVEQAVETEPGREIWYVLTAVLEALRDDGLEETVA
;
A
#
# COMPACT_ATOMS: atom_id res chain seq x y z
N MET A 1 5.70 -25.58 -17.23
CA MET A 1 5.61 -24.10 -17.32
C MET A 1 5.78 -23.41 -15.96
N THR A 2 5.38 -24.05 -14.86
CA THR A 2 5.57 -23.55 -13.48
C THR A 2 7.03 -23.52 -13.00
N ASP A 3 7.90 -24.38 -13.56
CA ASP A 3 9.33 -24.45 -13.20
C ASP A 3 10.17 -23.24 -13.62
N MET A 4 9.83 -22.57 -14.73
CA MET A 4 10.60 -21.39 -15.17
C MET A 4 10.31 -20.15 -14.32
N ALA A 5 9.10 -20.03 -13.76
CA ALA A 5 8.78 -18.93 -12.87
C ALA A 5 9.52 -19.05 -11.53
N GLY A 6 9.63 -20.28 -10.98
CA GLY A 6 10.43 -20.57 -9.80
C GLY A 6 11.92 -20.27 -10.01
N GLN A 7 12.50 -20.72 -11.13
CA GLN A 7 13.89 -20.42 -11.48
C GLN A 7 14.14 -18.92 -11.72
N SER A 8 13.16 -18.19 -12.27
CA SER A 8 13.30 -16.75 -12.50
C SER A 8 13.24 -15.97 -11.18
N LEU A 9 12.40 -16.39 -10.23
CA LEU A 9 12.34 -15.81 -8.89
C LEU A 9 13.62 -16.10 -8.08
N ASP A 10 14.19 -17.29 -8.21
CA ASP A 10 15.40 -17.70 -7.49
C ASP A 10 16.67 -17.00 -8.03
N LEU A 11 16.67 -16.64 -9.32
CA LEU A 11 17.72 -15.80 -9.90
C LEU A 11 17.56 -14.33 -9.49
N VAL A 12 16.32 -13.82 -9.50
CA VAL A 12 16.04 -12.44 -9.05
C VAL A 12 16.33 -12.28 -7.56
N SER A 13 16.09 -13.31 -6.74
CA SER A 13 16.41 -13.29 -5.32
C SER A 13 17.91 -13.26 -5.05
N GLY A 14 18.70 -14.08 -5.73
CA GLY A 14 20.16 -14.10 -5.58
C GLY A 14 20.85 -12.81 -6.04
N GLU A 15 20.36 -12.20 -7.12
CA GLU A 15 20.84 -10.89 -7.57
C GLU A 15 20.42 -9.77 -6.62
N LEU A 16 19.20 -9.85 -6.06
CA LEU A 16 18.70 -8.88 -5.08
C LEU A 16 19.51 -8.92 -3.78
N THR A 17 19.79 -10.11 -3.23
CA THR A 17 20.63 -10.25 -2.03
C THR A 17 22.03 -9.72 -2.28
N THR A 18 22.63 -10.05 -3.42
CA THR A 18 23.96 -9.54 -3.81
C THR A 18 23.99 -8.02 -3.94
N THR A 19 22.93 -7.43 -4.50
CA THR A 19 22.78 -5.97 -4.63
C THR A 19 22.68 -5.30 -3.27
N LEU A 20 21.92 -5.88 -2.33
CA LEU A 20 21.77 -5.36 -0.97
C LEU A 20 23.04 -5.50 -0.14
N ASP A 21 23.75 -6.61 -0.26
CA ASP A 21 25.06 -6.80 0.37
C ASP A 21 26.07 -5.77 -0.14
N SER A 22 26.04 -5.49 -1.44
CA SER A 22 26.86 -4.43 -2.04
C SER A 22 26.47 -3.05 -1.50
N ALA A 23 25.17 -2.77 -1.34
CA ALA A 23 24.69 -1.50 -0.78
C ALA A 23 25.14 -1.32 0.68
N ARG A 24 25.04 -2.40 1.46
CA ARG A 24 25.52 -2.45 2.84
C ARG A 24 27.02 -2.20 2.92
N ALA A 25 27.82 -2.84 2.08
CA ALA A 25 29.27 -2.62 2.05
C ALA A 25 29.64 -1.16 1.73
N GLN A 26 28.88 -0.48 0.88
CA GLN A 26 29.08 0.96 0.63
C GLN A 26 28.73 1.81 1.87
N LEU A 27 27.67 1.47 2.60
CA LEU A 27 27.31 2.15 3.84
C LEU A 27 28.37 1.93 4.93
N GLU A 28 28.88 0.72 5.09
CA GLU A 28 29.97 0.39 6.02
C GLU A 28 31.25 1.16 5.67
N SER A 29 31.61 1.23 4.38
CA SER A 29 32.76 2.02 3.92
C SER A 29 32.63 3.52 4.21
N TYR A 30 31.39 4.04 4.23
CA TYR A 30 31.12 5.41 4.65
C TYR A 30 31.31 5.60 6.16
N ILE A 31 30.79 4.67 6.98
CA ILE A 31 30.93 4.68 8.46
C ILE A 31 32.40 4.61 8.86
N ASP A 32 33.20 3.78 8.18
CA ASP A 32 34.63 3.62 8.41
C ASP A 32 35.46 4.84 7.93
N GLY A 33 34.81 5.85 7.34
CA GLY A 33 35.46 7.06 6.84
C GLY A 33 36.32 6.86 5.59
N GLN A 34 36.18 5.72 4.90
CA GLN A 34 37.07 5.32 3.81
C GLN A 34 36.71 5.95 2.46
N ALA A 35 35.44 6.30 2.24
CA ALA A 35 34.93 6.63 0.91
C ALA A 35 34.02 7.87 0.80
N GLY A 36 33.81 8.58 1.91
CA GLY A 36 33.14 9.88 1.94
C GLY A 36 31.75 9.90 1.29
N ALA A 37 31.31 11.09 0.86
CA ALA A 37 29.94 11.30 0.34
C ALA A 37 29.62 10.52 -0.97
N GLU A 38 30.63 10.00 -1.67
CA GLU A 38 30.44 9.20 -2.89
C GLU A 38 29.87 7.81 -2.57
N SER A 39 30.28 7.20 -1.46
CA SER A 39 29.73 5.89 -1.05
C SER A 39 28.26 5.95 -0.68
N LEU A 40 27.78 7.05 -0.10
CA LEU A 40 26.34 7.26 0.11
C LEU A 40 25.58 7.31 -1.21
N MET A 41 26.18 7.90 -2.26
CA MET A 41 25.56 7.95 -3.59
C MET A 41 25.49 6.57 -4.23
N ARG A 42 26.58 5.80 -4.17
CA ARG A 42 26.61 4.42 -4.66
C ARG A 42 25.62 3.53 -3.91
N CYS A 43 25.51 3.70 -2.60
CA CYS A 43 24.47 3.04 -1.79
C CYS A 43 23.06 3.40 -2.28
N ALA A 44 22.79 4.68 -2.54
CA ALA A 44 21.50 5.14 -3.06
C ALA A 44 21.16 4.54 -4.45
N GLU A 45 22.16 4.37 -5.33
CA GLU A 45 21.99 3.73 -6.64
C GLU A 45 21.66 2.24 -6.51
N LEU A 46 22.37 1.52 -5.63
CA LEU A 46 22.10 0.10 -5.37
C LEU A 46 20.72 -0.12 -4.74
N LEU A 47 20.32 0.74 -3.80
CA LEU A 47 18.97 0.73 -3.22
C LEU A 47 17.87 0.99 -4.25
N HIS A 48 18.14 1.85 -5.23
CA HIS A 48 17.22 2.09 -6.34
C HIS A 48 17.00 0.83 -7.19
N LEU A 49 18.10 0.13 -7.53
CA LEU A 49 18.03 -1.13 -8.27
C LEU A 49 17.29 -2.20 -7.48
N ALA A 50 17.58 -2.33 -6.18
CA ALA A 50 16.88 -3.25 -5.29
C ALA A 50 15.37 -2.94 -5.22
N SER A 51 14.98 -1.68 -5.08
CA SER A 51 13.56 -1.27 -5.11
C SER A 51 12.89 -1.64 -6.44
N GLY A 52 13.58 -1.44 -7.58
CA GLY A 52 13.10 -1.84 -8.89
C GLY A 52 12.81 -3.34 -8.98
N ALA A 53 13.75 -4.17 -8.52
CA ALA A 53 13.58 -5.62 -8.47
C ALA A 53 12.45 -6.04 -7.53
N LEU A 54 12.35 -5.45 -6.34
CA LEU A 54 11.29 -5.72 -5.36
C LEU A 54 9.90 -5.43 -5.91
N LYS A 55 9.74 -4.36 -6.72
CA LYS A 55 8.46 -4.06 -7.39
C LYS A 55 8.07 -5.10 -8.44
N ILE A 56 9.06 -5.65 -9.16
CA ILE A 56 8.82 -6.70 -10.16
C ILE A 56 8.31 -7.98 -9.50
N VAL A 57 8.76 -8.26 -8.27
CA VAL A 57 8.35 -9.42 -7.47
C VAL A 57 7.12 -9.11 -6.58
N GLU A 58 6.47 -7.97 -6.79
CA GLU A 58 5.27 -7.53 -6.03
C GLU A 58 5.51 -7.39 -4.51
N ALA A 59 6.77 -7.27 -4.07
CA ALA A 59 7.15 -7.00 -2.67
C ALA A 59 7.15 -5.49 -2.40
N HIS A 60 5.97 -4.88 -2.47
CA HIS A 60 5.77 -3.44 -2.41
C HIS A 60 6.16 -2.82 -1.06
N GLY A 61 5.96 -3.53 0.06
CA GLY A 61 6.38 -3.06 1.38
C GLY A 61 7.89 -2.87 1.49
N ALA A 62 8.64 -3.88 1.04
CA ALA A 62 10.10 -3.84 0.97
C ALA A 62 10.57 -2.77 -0.02
N ALA A 63 9.91 -2.64 -1.17
CA ALA A 63 10.25 -1.63 -2.17
C ALA A 63 10.11 -0.21 -1.62
N LEU A 64 9.05 0.07 -0.84
CA LEU A 64 8.82 1.38 -0.22
C LEU A 64 9.90 1.72 0.81
N LEU A 65 10.32 0.76 1.64
CA LEU A 65 11.43 0.97 2.57
C LEU A 65 12.73 1.29 1.83
N ALA A 66 13.05 0.54 0.77
CA ALA A 66 14.25 0.77 -0.03
C ALA A 66 14.25 2.17 -0.70
N GLU A 67 13.08 2.67 -1.12
CA GLU A 67 12.94 4.04 -1.65
C GLU A 67 13.20 5.11 -0.58
N GLU A 68 12.65 4.97 0.62
CA GLU A 68 12.90 5.94 1.69
C GLU A 68 14.37 5.91 2.15
N MET A 69 15.00 4.73 2.17
CA MET A 69 16.44 4.61 2.41
C MET A 69 17.25 5.32 1.31
N GLN A 70 16.89 5.14 0.04
CA GLN A 70 17.52 5.84 -1.08
C GLN A 70 17.44 7.37 -0.90
N GLU A 71 16.27 7.89 -0.54
CA GLU A 71 16.05 9.32 -0.35
C GLU A 71 16.80 9.86 0.86
N THR A 72 16.91 9.06 1.93
CA THR A 72 17.74 9.39 3.10
C THR A 72 19.21 9.48 2.73
N CYS A 73 19.76 8.53 1.95
CA CYS A 73 21.14 8.61 1.46
C CYS A 73 21.40 9.89 0.64
N LYS A 74 20.46 10.28 -0.23
CA LYS A 74 20.55 11.54 -1.01
C LYS A 74 20.50 12.77 -0.12
N PHE A 75 19.66 12.75 0.92
CA PHE A 75 19.53 13.84 1.88
C PHE A 75 20.82 14.02 2.68
N LEU A 76 21.37 12.95 3.26
CA LEU A 76 22.59 13.00 4.09
C LEU A 76 23.80 13.54 3.32
N ARG A 77 23.89 13.30 2.01
CA ARG A 77 24.94 13.88 1.15
C ARG A 77 25.01 15.42 1.24
N GLY A 78 23.88 16.09 1.43
CA GLY A 78 23.79 17.56 1.48
C GLY A 78 24.00 18.15 2.87
N ILE A 79 24.03 17.32 3.91
CA ILE A 79 24.09 17.75 5.30
C ILE A 79 25.56 17.89 5.74
N LYS A 80 25.84 18.96 6.50
CA LYS A 80 27.15 19.23 7.10
C LYS A 80 27.15 19.09 8.62
N ASP A 81 25.97 18.96 9.23
CA ASP A 81 25.83 18.79 10.67
C ASP A 81 26.12 17.33 11.03
N GLU A 82 27.21 17.12 11.77
CA GLU A 82 27.67 15.78 12.20
C GLU A 82 26.60 15.04 13.00
N ARG A 83 25.79 15.72 13.81
CA ARG A 83 24.76 15.04 14.62
C ARG A 83 23.64 14.46 13.78
N ILE A 84 23.24 15.20 12.74
CA ILE A 84 22.18 14.77 11.81
C ILE A 84 22.73 13.65 10.92
N LEU A 85 24.01 13.73 10.52
CA LEU A 85 24.68 12.67 9.80
C LEU A 85 24.73 11.37 10.60
N ASP A 86 25.24 11.42 11.84
CA ASP A 86 25.38 10.24 12.70
C ASP A 86 24.03 9.57 12.95
N ASN A 87 23.00 10.36 13.31
CA ASN A 87 21.65 9.84 13.50
C ASN A 87 21.08 9.23 12.21
N GLY A 88 21.30 9.87 11.07
CA GLY A 88 20.82 9.38 9.78
C GLY A 88 21.49 8.06 9.37
N VAL A 89 22.79 7.94 9.61
CA VAL A 89 23.57 6.73 9.33
C VAL A 89 23.17 5.60 10.26
N GLU A 90 22.91 5.86 11.53
CA GLU A 90 22.41 4.86 12.48
C GLU A 90 21.06 4.31 12.01
N THR A 91 20.12 5.19 11.66
CA THR A 91 18.79 4.79 11.17
C THR A 91 18.88 4.03 9.85
N LEU A 92 19.74 4.45 8.92
CA LEU A 92 20.01 3.73 7.66
C LEU A 92 20.58 2.33 7.91
N THR A 93 21.52 2.19 8.84
CA THR A 93 22.13 0.91 9.19
C THR A 93 21.09 -0.04 9.77
N ARG A 94 20.24 0.45 10.68
CA ARG A 94 19.12 -0.29 11.24
C ARG A 94 18.12 -0.72 10.15
N ALA A 95 17.77 0.19 9.25
CA ALA A 95 16.87 -0.08 8.13
C ALA A 95 17.44 -1.14 7.17
N MET A 96 18.73 -1.09 6.86
CA MET A 96 19.41 -2.06 6.01
C MET A 96 19.35 -3.48 6.61
N VAL A 97 19.67 -3.62 7.90
CA VAL A 97 19.59 -4.92 8.59
C VAL A 97 18.16 -5.47 8.58
N GLN A 98 17.16 -4.62 8.83
CA GLN A 98 15.77 -5.06 8.83
C GLN A 98 15.28 -5.41 7.42
N LEU A 99 15.70 -4.67 6.39
CA LEU A 99 15.34 -4.94 5.00
C LEU A 99 15.89 -6.29 4.54
N SER A 100 17.17 -6.59 4.80
CA SER A 100 17.76 -7.90 4.48
C SER A 100 17.00 -9.04 5.17
N ALA A 101 16.78 -8.93 6.49
CA ALA A 101 16.03 -9.94 7.24
C ALA A 101 14.57 -10.08 6.79
N TYR A 102 13.98 -9.00 6.27
CA TYR A 102 12.63 -9.02 5.71
C TYR A 102 12.58 -9.76 4.38
N ILE A 103 13.57 -9.56 3.52
CA ILE A 103 13.67 -10.25 2.24
C ILE A 103 13.92 -11.75 2.44
N ASP A 104 14.78 -12.14 3.38
CA ASP A 104 14.97 -13.57 3.71
C ASP A 104 13.65 -14.24 4.15
N ARG A 105 12.80 -13.51 4.87
CA ARG A 105 11.45 -13.97 5.23
C ARG A 105 10.51 -14.08 4.04
N LEU A 106 10.56 -13.13 3.10
CA LEU A 106 9.79 -13.20 1.87
C LEU A 106 10.21 -14.41 1.02
N LEU A 107 11.52 -14.62 0.87
CA LEU A 107 12.10 -15.72 0.10
C LEU A 107 11.80 -17.10 0.70
N SER A 108 11.67 -17.19 2.03
CA SER A 108 11.23 -18.41 2.71
C SER A 108 9.71 -18.66 2.62
N GLY A 109 8.97 -17.87 1.83
CA GLY A 109 7.53 -18.02 1.60
C GLY A 109 6.65 -17.18 2.53
N GLY A 110 7.24 -16.22 3.25
CA GLY A 110 6.51 -15.26 4.06
C GLY A 110 5.69 -14.27 3.22
N ARG A 111 4.62 -13.74 3.81
CA ARG A 111 3.79 -12.70 3.18
C ARG A 111 4.44 -11.32 3.29
N ASP A 112 4.28 -10.48 2.26
CA ASP A 112 4.65 -9.07 2.33
C ASP A 112 3.66 -8.30 3.22
N VAL A 113 4.07 -8.05 4.47
CA VAL A 113 3.33 -7.26 5.46
C VAL A 113 4.07 -5.95 5.72
N ALA A 114 3.78 -4.96 4.88
CA ALA A 114 4.39 -3.63 4.93
C ALA A 114 4.22 -2.92 6.29
N LEU A 115 3.18 -3.27 7.06
CA LEU A 115 2.91 -2.70 8.39
C LEU A 115 4.07 -2.90 9.37
N VAL A 116 4.81 -4.02 9.25
CA VAL A 116 5.97 -4.32 10.10
C VAL A 116 7.13 -3.33 9.84
N LEU A 117 7.18 -2.75 8.64
CA LEU A 117 8.21 -1.80 8.22
C LEU A 117 7.81 -0.34 8.51
N LEU A 118 6.56 -0.08 8.88
CA LEU A 118 6.02 1.27 9.10
C LEU A 118 6.84 2.11 10.09
N PRO A 119 7.30 1.58 11.25
CA PRO A 119 8.10 2.37 12.18
C PRO A 119 9.39 2.88 11.53
N LEU A 120 10.12 2.01 10.83
CA LEU A 120 11.37 2.37 10.16
C LEU A 120 11.15 3.35 9.00
N ILE A 121 10.08 3.17 8.24
CA ILE A 121 9.70 4.11 7.18
C ILE A 121 9.44 5.49 7.77
N ASN A 122 8.75 5.56 8.91
CA ASN A 122 8.47 6.82 9.57
C ASN A 122 9.72 7.46 10.18
N ASP A 123 10.64 6.68 10.76
CA ASP A 123 11.93 7.18 11.25
C ASP A 123 12.76 7.83 10.12
N LEU A 124 12.82 7.19 8.94
CA LEU A 124 13.51 7.73 7.76
C LEU A 124 12.81 8.98 7.19
N ARG A 125 11.48 9.02 7.22
CA ARG A 125 10.70 10.17 6.76
C ARG A 125 10.82 11.35 7.71
N GLU A 126 10.90 11.12 9.01
CA GLU A 126 11.14 12.18 10.00
C GLU A 126 12.50 12.85 9.77
N LEU A 127 13.56 12.06 9.52
CA LEU A 127 14.89 12.56 9.18
C LEU A 127 14.90 13.44 7.92
N THR A 128 14.10 13.08 6.93
CA THR A 128 13.97 13.83 5.66
C THR A 128 12.91 14.93 5.70
N SER A 129 12.31 15.19 6.88
CA SER A 129 11.22 16.17 7.09
C SER A 129 9.99 15.93 6.19
N ARG A 130 9.71 14.67 5.87
CA ARG A 130 8.54 14.22 5.11
C ARG A 130 7.38 13.87 6.04
N PRO A 131 6.12 13.99 5.57
CA PRO A 131 4.98 13.66 6.40
C PRO A 131 4.99 12.16 6.76
N ILE A 132 4.78 11.85 8.03
CA ILE A 132 4.68 10.49 8.56
C ILE A 132 3.52 9.75 7.88
N LEU A 133 3.70 8.46 7.59
CA LEU A 133 2.66 7.63 7.02
C LEU A 133 1.75 7.06 8.12
N SER A 134 0.45 7.11 7.87
CA SER A 134 -0.54 6.34 8.63
C SER A 134 -0.64 4.91 8.11
N GLU A 135 -1.15 3.98 8.92
CA GLU A 135 -1.38 2.59 8.50
C GLU A 135 -2.23 2.50 7.23
N GLY A 136 -3.32 3.28 7.15
CA GLY A 136 -4.19 3.32 5.97
C GLY A 136 -3.49 3.85 4.71
N THR A 137 -2.62 4.85 4.85
CA THR A 137 -1.82 5.37 3.72
C THR A 137 -0.80 4.34 3.24
N LEU A 138 -0.17 3.61 4.17
CA LEU A 138 0.80 2.57 3.83
C LEU A 138 0.13 1.39 3.11
N VAL A 139 -1.08 0.99 3.51
CA VAL A 139 -1.86 -0.03 2.78
C VAL A 139 -2.12 0.42 1.34
N LEU A 140 -2.52 1.66 1.12
CA LEU A 140 -2.74 2.21 -0.23
C LEU A 140 -1.46 2.27 -1.08
N LEU A 141 -0.30 2.55 -0.47
CA LEU A 141 0.98 2.61 -1.16
C LEU A 141 1.58 1.22 -1.44
N SER A 142 1.31 0.25 -0.57
CA SER A 142 1.79 -1.13 -0.70
C SER A 142 0.87 -2.04 -1.52
N ALA A 143 -0.37 -1.64 -1.78
CA ALA A 143 -1.32 -2.39 -2.63
C ALA A 143 -1.00 -2.34 -4.14
N GLY A 144 0.18 -1.85 -4.54
CA GLY A 144 0.61 -1.81 -5.94
C GLY A 144 -0.17 -0.79 -6.79
N PRO A 145 0.12 -0.69 -8.10
CA PRO A 145 -0.58 0.23 -9.00
C PRO A 145 -2.10 0.00 -9.08
N GLN A 146 -2.57 -1.21 -8.76
CA GLN A 146 -3.99 -1.54 -8.65
C GLN A 146 -4.65 -0.97 -7.38
N GLY A 147 -3.87 -0.61 -6.35
CA GLY A 147 -4.36 0.05 -5.13
C GLY A 147 -4.12 1.56 -5.10
N ARG A 148 -3.41 2.13 -6.10
CA ARG A 148 -3.15 3.57 -6.23
C ARG A 148 -4.31 4.27 -6.92
N PHE A 149 -5.52 4.16 -6.37
CA PHE A 149 -6.66 4.96 -6.82
C PHE A 149 -6.88 6.17 -5.92
N VAL A 150 -6.06 7.19 -6.12
CA VAL A 150 -6.50 8.57 -5.95
C VAL A 150 -6.44 9.22 -7.33
N ALA A 151 -7.47 8.97 -8.13
CA ALA A 151 -7.70 9.76 -9.31
C ALA A 151 -8.15 11.15 -8.85
N THR A 152 -7.27 12.14 -8.96
CA THR A 152 -7.70 13.54 -8.96
C THR A 152 -8.61 13.75 -10.18
N PRO A 153 -9.86 14.20 -10.02
CA PRO A 153 -10.75 14.41 -11.16
C PRO A 153 -10.17 15.54 -12.02
N THR A 154 -9.92 15.24 -13.30
CA THR A 154 -9.65 16.26 -14.32
C THR A 154 -11.00 16.73 -14.84
N PRO A 155 -11.36 18.03 -14.72
CA PRO A 155 -12.67 18.50 -15.16
C PRO A 155 -12.70 18.59 -16.69
N GLY A 156 -13.43 17.67 -17.32
CA GLY A 156 -13.76 17.68 -18.75
C GLY A 156 -15.25 17.95 -18.95
N ALA A 157 -15.55 19.07 -19.63
CA ALA A 157 -16.85 19.72 -19.77
C ALA A 157 -17.93 18.98 -20.60
N VAL A 158 -18.13 17.68 -20.36
CA VAL A 158 -19.24 16.89 -20.94
C VAL A 158 -19.97 16.05 -19.87
N ALA A 159 -19.59 16.17 -18.59
CA ALA A 159 -20.08 15.35 -17.48
C ALA A 159 -21.33 15.92 -16.76
N GLU A 160 -21.62 17.21 -16.90
CA GLU A 160 -22.60 17.90 -16.04
C GLU A 160 -24.02 17.29 -16.11
N THR A 161 -24.47 16.84 -17.28
CA THR A 161 -25.83 16.28 -17.43
C THR A 161 -25.96 14.85 -16.91
N ARG A 162 -24.86 14.07 -16.90
CA ARG A 162 -24.84 12.70 -16.39
C ARG A 162 -24.63 12.68 -14.87
N GLU A 163 -23.73 13.52 -14.37
CA GLU A 163 -23.50 13.71 -12.94
C GLU A 163 -24.75 14.20 -12.22
N GLU A 164 -25.52 15.15 -12.78
CA GLU A 164 -26.77 15.61 -12.17
C GLU A 164 -27.86 14.52 -12.10
N LEU A 165 -27.98 13.70 -13.15
CA LEU A 165 -28.93 12.59 -13.23
C LEU A 165 -28.58 11.47 -12.24
N ASP A 166 -27.29 11.16 -12.09
CA ASP A 166 -26.84 10.13 -11.16
C ASP A 166 -26.85 10.64 -9.70
N GLN A 167 -26.59 11.94 -9.46
CA GLN A 167 -26.79 12.55 -8.14
C GLN A 167 -28.26 12.53 -7.69
N GLN A 168 -29.22 12.82 -8.58
CA GLN A 168 -30.65 12.74 -8.25
C GLN A 168 -31.10 11.31 -7.96
N ARG A 169 -30.58 10.32 -8.72
CA ARG A 169 -30.82 8.90 -8.45
C ARG A 169 -30.25 8.47 -7.10
N LEU A 170 -29.00 8.83 -6.78
CA LEU A 170 -28.36 8.55 -5.50
C LEU A 170 -29.11 9.21 -4.32
N ALA A 171 -29.61 10.43 -4.51
CA ALA A 171 -30.43 11.12 -3.52
C ALA A 171 -31.76 10.40 -3.25
N ALA A 172 -32.36 9.78 -4.27
CA ALA A 172 -33.60 9.00 -4.14
C ALA A 172 -33.37 7.61 -3.51
N LEU A 173 -32.21 6.98 -3.76
CA LEU A 173 -31.86 5.66 -3.20
C LEU A 173 -31.50 5.72 -1.71
N ARG A 174 -30.93 6.84 -1.24
CA ARG A 174 -30.54 7.03 0.17
C ARG A 174 -31.67 6.79 1.19
N PRO A 175 -32.86 7.42 1.08
CA PRO A 175 -33.94 7.18 2.05
C PRO A 175 -34.49 5.75 1.97
N LEU A 176 -34.48 5.12 0.79
CA LEU A 176 -34.89 3.72 0.62
C LEU A 176 -33.91 2.77 1.31
N PHE A 177 -32.61 3.02 1.18
CA PHE A 177 -31.57 2.26 1.88
C PHE A 177 -31.74 2.37 3.40
N GLN A 178 -31.94 3.58 3.92
CA GLN A 178 -32.13 3.80 5.36
C GLN A 178 -33.40 3.14 5.89
N ALA A 179 -34.50 3.17 5.13
CA ALA A 179 -35.73 2.50 5.50
C ALA A 179 -35.57 0.97 5.53
N ALA A 180 -34.91 0.39 4.53
CA ALA A 180 -34.66 -1.05 4.46
C ALA A 180 -33.71 -1.53 5.57
N LEU A 181 -32.65 -0.75 5.84
CA LEU A 181 -31.71 -1.04 6.93
C LEU A 181 -32.40 -0.97 8.30
N LEU A 182 -33.24 0.03 8.54
CA LEU A 182 -34.02 0.14 9.77
C LEU A 182 -35.04 -0.99 9.90
N GLY A 183 -35.62 -1.45 8.79
CA GLY A 183 -36.52 -2.61 8.75
C GLY A 183 -35.80 -3.90 9.16
N TRP A 184 -34.60 -4.12 8.61
CA TRP A 184 -33.75 -5.26 8.96
C TRP A 184 -33.32 -5.23 10.44
N ILE A 185 -32.81 -4.10 10.94
CA ILE A 185 -32.40 -3.94 12.35
C ILE A 185 -33.57 -4.16 13.33
N ARG A 186 -34.80 -3.81 12.93
CA ARG A 186 -36.00 -4.02 13.75
C ARG A 186 -36.56 -5.45 13.66
N GLY A 187 -35.97 -6.32 12.84
CA GLY A 187 -36.41 -7.69 12.63
C GLY A 187 -37.73 -7.81 11.84
N ASP A 188 -38.16 -6.76 11.15
CA ASP A 188 -39.40 -6.80 10.35
C ASP A 188 -39.10 -7.28 8.94
N ARG A 189 -39.47 -8.54 8.65
CA ARG A 189 -39.26 -9.20 7.34
C ARG A 189 -37.81 -9.12 6.86
N ALA A 190 -36.87 -9.55 7.71
CA ALA A 190 -35.42 -9.48 7.47
C ALA A 190 -34.99 -9.91 6.06
N GLU A 191 -35.51 -11.04 5.57
CA GLU A 191 -35.17 -11.59 4.25
C GLU A 191 -35.59 -10.66 3.08
N ALA A 192 -36.77 -10.04 3.18
CA ALA A 192 -37.25 -9.08 2.19
C ALA A 192 -36.49 -7.75 2.24
N GLN A 193 -36.09 -7.32 3.44
CA GLN A 193 -35.30 -6.11 3.64
C GLN A 193 -33.86 -6.29 3.12
N LEU A 194 -33.25 -7.46 3.34
CA LEU A 194 -31.95 -7.82 2.79
C LEU A 194 -31.98 -7.86 1.27
N ALA A 195 -33.01 -8.47 0.66
CA ALA A 195 -33.18 -8.45 -0.79
C ALA A 195 -33.30 -7.01 -1.34
N GLN A 196 -34.02 -6.14 -0.64
CA GLN A 196 -34.13 -4.73 -1.01
C GLN A 196 -32.80 -3.97 -0.85
N LEU A 197 -32.02 -4.25 0.19
CA LEU A 197 -30.69 -3.67 0.40
C LEU A 197 -29.68 -4.09 -0.68
N ILE A 198 -29.74 -5.35 -1.14
CA ILE A 198 -28.90 -5.87 -2.24
C ILE A 198 -29.23 -5.13 -3.54
N ASP A 199 -30.52 -4.99 -3.86
CA ASP A 199 -30.95 -4.31 -5.09
C ASP A 199 -30.54 -2.82 -5.09
N ILE A 200 -30.73 -2.14 -3.97
CA ILE A 200 -30.30 -0.74 -3.81
C ILE A 200 -28.77 -0.63 -3.92
N SER A 201 -28.01 -1.52 -3.29
CA SER A 201 -26.54 -1.51 -3.37
C SER A 201 -26.03 -1.68 -4.80
N LYS A 202 -26.65 -2.58 -5.59
CA LYS A 202 -26.32 -2.76 -7.03
C LYS A 202 -26.65 -1.53 -7.87
N GLN A 203 -27.76 -0.85 -7.57
CA GLN A 203 -28.12 0.40 -8.26
C GLN A 203 -27.16 1.54 -7.92
N VAL A 204 -26.68 1.60 -6.67
CA VAL A 204 -25.66 2.57 -6.27
C VAL A 204 -24.31 2.24 -6.92
N GLU A 205 -23.92 0.97 -6.99
CA GLU A 205 -22.70 0.53 -7.70
C GLU A 205 -22.67 1.00 -9.16
N GLN A 206 -23.79 0.92 -9.87
CA GLN A 206 -23.92 1.35 -11.26
C GLN A 206 -23.95 2.88 -11.44
N ALA A 207 -24.45 3.61 -10.44
CA ALA A 207 -24.52 5.07 -10.44
C ALA A 207 -23.21 5.74 -10.00
N VAL A 208 -22.30 5.00 -9.36
CA VAL A 208 -21.00 5.51 -8.94
C VAL A 208 -19.98 5.41 -10.08
N GLU A 209 -19.51 6.56 -10.53
CA GLU A 209 -18.49 6.67 -11.58
C GLU A 209 -17.06 6.46 -11.04
N THR A 210 -16.85 6.62 -9.73
CA THR A 210 -15.53 6.42 -9.12
C THR A 210 -15.26 4.95 -8.85
N GLU A 211 -14.16 4.44 -9.38
CA GLU A 211 -13.70 3.05 -9.22
C GLU A 211 -13.60 2.61 -7.74
N PRO A 212 -13.04 3.42 -6.82
CA PRO A 212 -13.01 3.09 -5.39
C PRO A 212 -14.39 3.02 -4.73
N GLY A 213 -15.33 3.86 -5.19
CA GLY A 213 -16.69 3.82 -4.68
C GLY A 213 -17.39 2.55 -5.13
N ARG A 214 -17.18 2.12 -6.38
CA ARG A 214 -17.73 0.87 -6.92
C ARG A 214 -17.26 -0.35 -6.15
N GLU A 215 -15.98 -0.44 -5.81
CA GLU A 215 -15.43 -1.57 -5.04
C GLU A 215 -16.06 -1.70 -3.65
N ILE A 216 -16.29 -0.58 -2.94
CA ILE A 216 -16.96 -0.60 -1.63
C ILE A 216 -18.39 -1.12 -1.75
N TRP A 217 -19.13 -0.67 -2.77
CA TRP A 217 -20.51 -1.13 -2.99
C TRP A 217 -20.57 -2.59 -3.49
N TYR A 218 -19.57 -3.04 -4.25
CA TYR A 218 -19.41 -4.44 -4.63
C TYR A 218 -19.18 -5.34 -3.41
N VAL A 219 -18.25 -4.97 -2.52
CA VAL A 219 -17.99 -5.70 -1.28
C VAL A 219 -19.22 -5.69 -0.36
N LEU A 220 -19.89 -4.54 -0.20
CA LEU A 220 -21.11 -4.44 0.58
C LEU A 220 -22.22 -5.35 0.04
N THR A 221 -22.38 -5.40 -1.29
CA THR A 221 -23.36 -6.29 -1.94
C THR A 221 -23.04 -7.75 -1.67
N ALA A 222 -21.78 -8.16 -1.77
CA ALA A 222 -21.35 -9.52 -1.46
C ALA A 222 -21.59 -9.90 0.01
N VAL A 223 -21.37 -8.97 0.95
CA VAL A 223 -21.66 -9.18 2.37
C VAL A 223 -23.17 -9.33 2.62
N LEU A 224 -24.00 -8.50 1.99
CA LEU A 224 -25.46 -8.59 2.12
C LEU A 224 -26.01 -9.88 1.50
N GLU A 225 -25.45 -10.34 0.38
CA GLU A 225 -25.79 -11.63 -0.23
C GLU A 225 -25.39 -12.80 0.68
N ALA A 226 -24.21 -12.74 1.30
CA ALA A 226 -23.76 -13.75 2.26
C ALA A 226 -24.60 -13.78 3.55
N LEU A 227 -25.09 -12.62 4.03
CA LEU A 227 -26.03 -12.54 5.16
C LEU A 227 -27.40 -13.13 4.81
N ARG A 228 -27.88 -12.91 3.57
CA ARG A 228 -29.16 -13.48 3.11
C ARG A 228 -29.08 -15.00 2.93
N ASP A 229 -27.96 -15.49 2.41
CA ASP A 229 -27.76 -16.91 2.14
C ASP A 229 -27.30 -17.69 3.41
N ASP A 230 -27.43 -17.06 4.61
CA ASP A 230 -27.09 -17.60 5.93
C ASP A 230 -25.61 -18.04 6.07
N GLY A 231 -24.74 -17.50 5.21
CA GLY A 231 -23.30 -17.76 5.19
C GLY A 231 -22.49 -16.92 6.19
N LEU A 232 -23.13 -15.91 6.80
CA LEU A 232 -22.60 -15.05 7.85
C LEU A 232 -23.66 -14.91 8.94
N GLU A 233 -23.28 -15.12 10.21
CA GLU A 233 -24.18 -14.89 11.35
C GLU A 233 -24.49 -13.38 11.47
N GLU A 234 -25.76 -13.03 11.69
CA GLU A 234 -26.22 -11.63 11.82
C GLU A 234 -25.63 -10.91 13.06
N THR A 235 -24.90 -11.63 13.93
CA THR A 235 -24.33 -11.12 15.18
C THR A 235 -22.90 -11.62 15.37
N VAL A 236 -21.99 -10.74 15.77
CA VAL A 236 -20.74 -11.14 16.43
C VAL A 236 -21.11 -11.66 17.81
N ALA A 237 -21.17 -12.98 17.96
CA ALA A 237 -21.15 -13.67 19.25
C ALA A 237 -19.83 -14.43 19.41
#